data_AF-A0A084QW21-F1
#
_entry.id   AF-A0A084QW21-F1
#
_cell.length_a   1.000
_cell.length_b   1.000
_cell.length_c   1.000
_cell.angle_alpha   90.00
_cell.angle_beta   90.00
_cell.angle_gamma   90.00
#
_symmetry.space_group_name_H-M   'P 1'
#
loop_
_entity.id
_entity.type
_entity.pdbx_description
1 polymer ?
#
loop_
_entity_poly.entity_id
_entity_poly.type
_entity_poly.pdbx_seq_one_letter_code
_entity_poly.pdbx_strand_id
1 'polypeptide(L)'
;MNSIQSFRRAAAPPQFHTDAVWEDRTTRILIDGRMAIERYLARASSSLPYGFGATVRPVVGSIQGGGYEWIGGSGAATRHGMTALKLDESRLITFISTFWDASYTSDAVMAALVRLAIKPYVQQRC
;
A
#
# COMPACT_ATOMS: atom_id res chain seq x y z
N MET A 1 10.95 -25.13 12.19
CA MET A 1 10.61 -23.73 12.53
C MET A 1 9.87 -23.13 11.35
N ASN A 2 8.55 -22.97 11.45
CA ASN A 2 7.71 -22.52 10.33
C ASN A 2 7.75 -20.99 10.20
N SER A 3 8.14 -20.48 9.02
CA SER A 3 8.47 -19.07 8.77
C SER A 3 7.32 -18.08 8.93
N ILE A 4 6.08 -18.55 9.06
CA ILE A 4 4.87 -17.70 9.11
C ILE A 4 4.82 -16.83 10.39
N GLN A 5 5.49 -17.23 11.48
CA GLN A 5 5.43 -16.50 12.75
C GLN A 5 6.42 -15.32 12.86
N SER A 6 7.42 -15.22 11.97
CA SER A 6 8.47 -14.20 12.08
C SER A 6 8.00 -12.78 11.69
N PHE A 7 6.93 -12.67 10.90
CA PHE A 7 6.39 -11.36 10.49
C PHE A 7 5.58 -10.67 11.60
N ARG A 8 4.97 -11.42 12.53
CA ARG A 8 4.05 -10.89 13.55
C ARG A 8 4.72 -10.32 14.82
N ARG A 9 6.05 -10.39 14.97
CA ARG A 9 6.77 -10.08 16.21
C ARG A 9 7.50 -8.74 16.25
N ALA A 10 7.22 -7.80 15.36
CA ALA A 10 7.77 -6.44 15.47
C ALA A 10 6.97 -5.62 16.51
N ALA A 11 7.66 -5.12 17.54
CA ALA A 11 7.07 -4.31 18.63
C ALA A 11 6.69 -2.88 18.21
N ALA A 12 7.08 -2.45 17.00
CA ALA A 12 6.66 -1.21 16.37
C ALA A 12 6.24 -1.49 14.92
N PRO A 13 5.23 -0.77 14.38
CA PRO A 13 4.87 -0.90 12.98
C PRO A 13 6.08 -0.55 12.09
N PRO A 14 6.31 -1.30 11.01
CA PRO A 14 7.43 -1.04 10.11
C PRO A 14 7.32 0.36 9.50
N GLN A 15 8.45 1.07 9.44
CA GLN A 15 8.55 2.42 8.89
C GLN A 15 9.13 2.38 7.48
N PHE A 16 8.86 3.40 6.66
CA PHE A 16 9.46 3.52 5.34
C PHE A 16 10.93 3.96 5.41
N HIS A 17 11.77 3.34 4.58
CA HIS A 17 13.09 3.86 4.24
C HIS A 17 12.95 5.22 3.54
N THR A 18 13.96 6.10 3.65
CA THR A 18 13.91 7.45 3.05
C THR A 18 13.60 7.40 1.55
N ASP A 19 14.21 6.45 0.85
CA ASP A 19 14.07 6.22 -0.59
C ASP A 19 13.10 5.07 -0.91
N ALA A 20 12.11 4.83 -0.04
CA ALA A 20 11.13 3.79 -0.27
C ALA A 20 10.29 4.09 -1.52
N VAL A 21 9.91 3.03 -2.23
CA VAL A 21 9.00 3.12 -3.39
C VAL A 21 7.68 2.43 -3.07
N TRP A 22 6.57 3.11 -3.36
CA TRP A 22 5.22 2.56 -3.32
C TRP A 22 4.69 2.40 -4.75
N GLU A 23 4.24 1.20 -5.09
CA GLU A 23 3.64 0.88 -6.37
C GLU A 23 2.23 0.29 -6.17
N ASP A 24 1.24 0.85 -6.86
CA ASP A 24 -0.05 0.20 -7.11
C ASP A 24 -0.10 -0.15 -8.60
N ARG A 25 0.05 -1.44 -8.90
CA ARG A 25 0.12 -1.98 -10.27
C ARG A 25 -1.19 -1.80 -11.02
N THR A 26 -2.32 -1.84 -10.30
CA THR A 26 -3.66 -1.80 -10.88
C THR A 26 -4.01 -0.38 -11.31
N THR A 27 -3.70 0.61 -10.46
CA THR A 27 -3.88 2.04 -10.81
C THR A 27 -2.71 2.63 -11.58
N ARG A 28 -1.61 1.87 -11.75
CA ARG A 28 -0.33 2.30 -12.36
C ARG A 28 0.28 3.52 -11.67
N ILE A 29 0.11 3.60 -10.35
CA ILE A 29 0.69 4.65 -9.52
C ILE A 29 2.03 4.17 -9.00
N LEU A 30 3.06 5.01 -9.15
CA LEU A 30 4.35 4.84 -8.50
C LEU A 30 4.69 6.13 -7.74
N ILE A 31 4.99 6.01 -6.45
CA ILE A 31 5.37 7.11 -5.56
C ILE A 31 6.74 6.81 -4.98
N ASP A 32 7.68 7.72 -5.18
CA ASP A 32 9.06 7.62 -4.73
C ASP A 32 9.31 8.54 -3.53
N GLY A 33 9.95 7.99 -2.50
CA GLY A 33 10.38 8.68 -1.29
C GLY A 33 9.35 8.67 -0.17
N ARG A 34 9.82 8.45 1.06
CA ARG A 34 9.00 8.35 2.29
C ARG A 34 7.97 9.47 2.43
N MET A 35 8.41 10.72 2.30
CA MET A 35 7.51 11.88 2.49
C MET A 35 6.39 11.93 1.45
N ALA A 36 6.65 11.51 0.21
CA ALA A 36 5.63 11.49 -0.83
C ALA A 36 4.63 10.36 -0.57
N ILE A 37 5.12 9.19 -0.16
CA ILE A 37 4.30 8.04 0.22
C ILE A 37 3.37 8.39 1.39
N GLU A 38 3.91 8.96 2.47
CA GLU A 38 3.13 9.36 3.64
C GLU A 38 2.01 10.35 3.27
N ARG A 39 2.33 11.36 2.47
CA ARG A 39 1.34 12.33 1.99
C ARG A 39 0.28 11.68 1.11
N TYR A 40 0.67 10.75 0.24
CA TYR A 40 -0.26 10.00 -0.61
C TYR A 40 -1.20 9.15 0.24
N LEU A 41 -0.67 8.34 1.15
CA LEU A 41 -1.48 7.48 2.02
C LEU A 41 -2.40 8.28 2.93
N ALA A 42 -1.97 9.45 3.43
CA ALA A 42 -2.84 10.33 4.21
C ALA A 42 -4.09 10.80 3.43
N ARG A 43 -3.99 10.95 2.10
CA ARG A 43 -5.12 11.29 1.23
C ARG A 43 -5.92 10.07 0.80
N ALA A 44 -5.24 8.96 0.51
CA ALA A 44 -5.81 7.85 -0.24
C ALA A 44 -6.29 6.67 0.61
N SER A 45 -5.82 6.52 1.85
CA SER A 45 -6.09 5.32 2.67
C SER A 45 -7.57 5.04 2.90
N SER A 46 -8.45 6.04 2.87
CA SER A 46 -9.90 5.83 3.03
C SER A 46 -10.60 5.38 1.74
N SER A 47 -9.96 5.55 0.57
CA SER A 47 -10.54 5.22 -0.74
C SER A 47 -9.93 3.96 -1.36
N LEU A 48 -8.71 3.60 -0.98
CA LEU A 48 -8.02 2.44 -1.54
C LEU A 48 -8.67 1.13 -1.08
N PRO A 49 -8.79 0.11 -1.96
CA PRO A 49 -9.45 -1.15 -1.62
C PRO A 49 -8.69 -1.94 -0.53
N TYR A 50 -7.39 -1.70 -0.42
CA TYR A 50 -6.49 -2.24 0.62
C TYR A 50 -6.24 -1.27 1.78
N GLY A 51 -7.00 -0.18 1.83
CA GLY A 51 -6.90 0.87 2.83
C GLY A 51 -7.72 0.57 4.09
N PHE A 52 -8.32 1.60 4.68
CA PHE A 52 -9.10 1.48 5.91
C PHE A 52 -10.26 0.48 5.77
N GLY A 53 -10.41 -0.38 6.77
CA GLY A 53 -11.42 -1.44 6.78
C GLY A 53 -11.03 -2.71 6.01
N ALA A 54 -9.86 -2.73 5.36
CA ALA A 54 -9.31 -3.96 4.79
C ALA A 54 -8.74 -4.88 5.89
N THR A 55 -8.88 -6.19 5.68
CA THR A 55 -8.36 -7.21 6.60
C THR A 55 -7.24 -8.00 5.94
N VAL A 56 -6.10 -8.11 6.61
CA VAL A 56 -4.96 -8.89 6.13
C VAL A 56 -5.22 -10.39 6.31
N ARG A 57 -4.95 -11.14 5.25
CA ARG A 57 -4.96 -12.61 5.13
C ARG A 57 -3.53 -13.17 5.23
N PRO A 58 -3.32 -14.51 5.16
CA PRO A 58 -2.03 -15.10 5.51
C PRO A 58 -0.84 -14.41 4.83
N VAL A 59 0.18 -14.15 5.65
CA VAL A 59 1.44 -13.55 5.24
C VAL A 59 2.39 -14.68 4.89
N VAL A 60 3.03 -14.60 3.73
CA VAL A 60 4.13 -15.47 3.33
C VAL A 60 5.37 -14.61 3.20
N GLY A 61 6.46 -14.97 3.89
CA GLY A 61 7.66 -14.15 3.84
C GLY A 61 8.82 -14.67 4.67
N SER A 62 9.85 -13.82 4.72
CA SER A 62 11.08 -13.99 5.48
C SER A 62 11.35 -12.73 6.31
N ILE A 63 12.54 -12.67 6.90
CA ILE A 63 12.99 -11.46 7.58
C ILE A 63 13.23 -10.28 6.60
N GLN A 64 13.42 -10.49 5.30
CA GLN A 64 13.72 -9.41 4.35
C GLN A 64 12.52 -8.94 3.54
N GLY A 65 11.32 -9.47 3.84
CA GLY A 65 10.10 -9.10 3.12
C GLY A 65 9.16 -10.28 2.95
N GLY A 66 8.15 -10.08 2.13
CA GLY A 66 7.12 -11.09 1.89
C GLY A 66 5.94 -10.51 1.15
N GLY A 67 4.86 -11.27 1.08
CA GLY A 67 3.58 -10.82 0.60
C GLY A 67 2.46 -11.25 1.52
N TYR A 68 1.35 -10.54 1.43
CA TYR A 68 0.12 -10.89 2.11
C TYR A 68 -1.07 -10.61 1.21
N GLU A 69 -2.06 -11.48 1.30
CA GLU A 69 -3.37 -11.21 0.76
C GLU A 69 -4.12 -10.24 1.67
N TRP A 70 -5.09 -9.53 1.11
CA TRP A 70 -6.02 -8.71 1.87
C TRP A 70 -7.45 -8.85 1.34
N ILE A 71 -8.41 -8.64 2.22
CA ILE A 71 -9.83 -8.51 1.87
C ILE A 71 -10.23 -7.05 2.00
N GLY A 72 -10.76 -6.46 0.95
CA GLY A 72 -11.29 -5.10 0.98
C GLY A 72 -12.52 -4.97 1.88
N GLY A 73 -12.64 -3.81 2.54
CA GLY A 73 -13.76 -3.47 3.42
C GLY A 73 -15.08 -3.23 2.67
N SER A 74 -16.12 -2.85 3.41
CA SER A 74 -17.42 -2.48 2.81
C SER A 74 -17.24 -1.29 1.86
N GLY A 75 -17.82 -1.38 0.65
CA GLY A 75 -17.72 -0.33 -0.37
C GLY A 75 -16.37 -0.24 -1.10
N ALA A 76 -15.42 -1.14 -0.83
CA ALA A 76 -14.15 -1.19 -1.55
C ALA A 76 -14.37 -1.50 -3.05
N ALA A 77 -13.53 -0.92 -3.92
CA ALA A 77 -13.57 -1.13 -5.37
C ALA A 77 -13.39 -2.59 -5.79
N THR A 78 -12.72 -3.38 -4.94
CA THR A 78 -12.63 -4.84 -5.06
C THR A 78 -12.53 -5.46 -3.67
N ARG A 79 -12.81 -6.77 -3.59
CA ARG A 79 -12.76 -7.52 -2.34
C ARG A 79 -11.44 -8.22 -2.10
N HIS A 80 -10.59 -8.40 -3.11
CA HIS A 80 -9.35 -9.16 -2.96
C HIS A 80 -8.18 -8.53 -3.71
N GLY A 81 -7.01 -8.66 -3.11
CA GLY A 81 -5.74 -8.38 -3.75
C GLY A 81 -4.59 -8.85 -2.88
N MET A 82 -3.38 -8.55 -3.34
CA MET A 82 -2.16 -8.97 -2.69
C MET A 82 -1.17 -7.81 -2.69
N THR A 83 -0.45 -7.71 -1.58
CA THR A 83 0.62 -6.73 -1.41
C THR A 83 1.91 -7.47 -1.11
N ALA A 84 2.97 -7.14 -1.85
CA ALA A 84 4.34 -7.54 -1.55
C ALA A 84 5.11 -6.36 -0.96
N LEU A 85 6.04 -6.65 -0.06
CA LEU A 85 6.95 -5.66 0.52
C LEU A 85 8.36 -6.22 0.67
N LYS A 86 9.35 -5.33 0.54
CA LYS A 86 10.76 -5.60 0.83
C LYS A 86 11.20 -4.75 2.01
N LEU A 87 12.03 -5.34 2.86
CA LEU A 87 12.65 -4.68 4.01
C LEU A 87 14.16 -4.64 3.83
N ASP A 88 14.80 -3.58 4.30
CA ASP A 88 16.26 -3.56 4.46
C ASP A 88 16.71 -4.30 5.74
N GLU A 89 18.03 -4.29 5.99
CA GLU A 89 18.63 -4.89 7.18
C GLU A 89 18.18 -4.22 8.49
N SER A 90 17.79 -2.95 8.42
CA SER A 90 17.22 -2.17 9.53
C SER A 90 15.71 -2.32 9.68
N ARG A 91 15.09 -3.25 8.92
CA ARG A 91 13.64 -3.53 8.93
C ARG A 91 12.78 -2.39 8.40
N LEU A 92 13.36 -1.43 7.68
CA LEU A 92 12.61 -0.37 7.02
C LEU A 92 12.09 -0.87 5.68
N ILE A 93 10.87 -0.45 5.32
CA ILE A 93 10.24 -0.78 4.05
C ILE A 93 10.95 -0.02 2.94
N THR A 94 11.57 -0.74 2.01
CA THR A 94 12.24 -0.17 0.82
C THR A 94 11.36 -0.21 -0.42
N PHE A 95 10.43 -1.16 -0.49
CA PHE A 95 9.53 -1.31 -1.62
C PHE A 95 8.20 -1.91 -1.17
N ILE A 96 7.09 -1.37 -1.68
CA ILE A 96 5.76 -1.97 -1.62
C ILE A 96 5.21 -2.05 -3.04
N SER A 97 4.64 -3.19 -3.40
CA SER A 97 3.84 -3.34 -4.62
C SER A 97 2.54 -4.04 -4.28
N THR A 98 1.43 -3.39 -4.61
CA THR A 98 0.09 -3.97 -4.47
C THR A 98 -0.53 -4.15 -5.84
N PHE A 99 -1.28 -5.23 -5.99
CA PHE A 99 -2.11 -5.47 -7.15
C PHE A 99 -3.43 -6.08 -6.72
N TRP A 100 -4.45 -5.81 -7.52
CA TRP A 100 -5.81 -6.22 -7.24
C TRP A 100 -6.63 -6.25 -8.53
N ASP A 101 -7.69 -7.05 -8.55
CA ASP A 101 -8.51 -7.22 -9.73
C ASP A 101 -9.49 -6.06 -9.89
N ALA A 102 -9.28 -5.25 -10.95
CA ALA A 102 -10.12 -4.13 -11.33
C ALA A 102 -11.16 -4.48 -12.41
N SER A 103 -11.32 -5.75 -12.78
CA SER A 103 -12.26 -6.19 -13.83
C SER A 103 -13.71 -5.76 -13.59
N TYR A 104 -14.09 -5.54 -12.32
CA TYR A 104 -15.42 -5.07 -11.91
C TYR A 104 -15.46 -3.60 -11.47
N THR A 105 -14.36 -2.87 -11.61
CA THR A 105 -14.27 -1.46 -11.19
C THR A 105 -14.63 -0.54 -12.36
N SER A 106 -15.50 0.44 -12.11
CA SER A 106 -15.86 1.42 -13.14
C SER A 106 -14.74 2.42 -13.41
N ASP A 107 -14.71 2.97 -14.63
CA ASP A 107 -13.76 4.02 -15.02
C ASP A 107 -13.82 5.24 -14.09
N ALA A 108 -15.01 5.60 -13.60
CA ALA A 108 -15.19 6.71 -12.67
C ALA A 108 -14.46 6.46 -11.34
N VAL A 109 -14.52 5.23 -10.81
CA VAL A 109 -13.80 4.85 -9.59
C VAL A 109 -12.30 4.80 -9.86
N MET A 110 -11.86 4.22 -10.98
CA MET A 110 -10.44 4.20 -11.35
C MET A 110 -9.88 5.62 -11.49
N ALA A 111 -10.59 6.51 -12.17
CA ALA A 111 -10.19 7.91 -12.32
C ALA A 111 -10.14 8.64 -10.96
N ALA A 112 -11.08 8.37 -10.06
CA ALA A 112 -11.06 8.92 -8.71
C ALA A 112 -9.82 8.45 -7.92
N LEU A 113 -9.48 7.16 -7.98
CA LEU A 113 -8.29 6.61 -7.31
C LEU A 113 -6.99 7.22 -7.87
N VAL A 114 -6.86 7.30 -9.18
CA VAL A 114 -5.67 7.89 -9.83
C VAL A 114 -5.49 9.36 -9.44
N ARG A 115 -6.57 10.14 -9.31
CA ARG A 115 -6.51 11.55 -8.88
C ARG A 115 -5.91 11.74 -7.49
N LEU A 116 -6.01 10.75 -6.59
CA LEU A 116 -5.46 10.84 -5.23
C LEU A 116 -3.92 10.86 -5.21
N ALA A 117 -3.28 10.31 -6.25
CA ALA A 117 -1.83 10.34 -6.43
C ALA A 117 -1.31 11.71 -6.88
N ILE A 118 -2.17 12.55 -7.45
CA ILE A 118 -1.77 13.89 -7.90
C ILE A 118 -1.53 14.76 -6.66
N LYS A 119 -0.32 15.34 -6.56
CA LYS A 119 0.03 16.29 -5.50
C LYS A 119 -0.84 17.55 -5.68
N PRO A 120 -1.67 17.94 -4.70
CA PRO A 120 -2.41 19.18 -4.80
C PRO A 120 -1.43 20.35 -4.78
N TYR A 121 -1.61 21.30 -5.69
CA TYR A 121 -0.88 22.55 -5.66
C TYR A 121 -1.39 23.35 -4.46
N VAL A 122 -0.52 23.60 -3.48
CA VAL A 122 -0.81 24.58 -2.45
C VAL A 122 -0.45 25.92 -3.05
N GLN A 123 -1.45 26.69 -3.48
CA GLN A 123 -1.25 28.10 -3.77
C GLN A 123 -0.83 28.76 -2.45
N GLN A 124 0.48 28.98 -2.28
CA GLN A 124 0.96 29.82 -1.19
C GLN A 124 0.36 31.21 -1.47
N ARG A 125 -0.60 31.64 -0.65
CA ARG A 125 -1.02 33.03 -0.65
C ARG A 125 0.19 33.84 -0.22
N CYS A 126 0.69 34.67 -1.14
CA CYS A 126 1.56 35.80 -0.83
C CYS A 126 0.83 36.77 0.11
#